data_AF-A0A2N5HYG6-F1
#
_entry.id   AF-A0A2N5HYG6-F1
#
_cell.length_a   1.000
_cell.length_b   1.000
_cell.length_c   1.000
_cell.angle_alpha   90.00
_cell.angle_beta   90.00
_cell.angle_gamma   90.00
#
_symmetry.space_group_name_H-M   'P 1'
#
loop_
_entity.id
_entity.type
_entity.pdbx_description
1 polymer ?
#
loop_
_entity_poly.entity_id
_entity_poly.type
_entity_poly.pdbx_seq_one_letter_code
_entity_poly.pdbx_strand_id
1 'polypeptide(L)'
;MKKKSIRAIIVIGVNAGYGKNEETDPLQKAVLAWQKIADELYAEKDVYVSAIAHKSKAVYRSEWGCPEGGEDTVTFTASSNPKYNSDIDRWKEAVMAVTKKLKEMLGQDTVTLEFEETEILFFD
;
A
#
# COMPACT_ATOMS: atom_id res chain seq x y z
N MET A 1 22.03 -11.24 -10.84
CA MET A 1 22.60 -11.10 -9.46
C MET A 1 21.48 -11.23 -8.42
N LYS A 2 21.71 -11.95 -7.30
CA LYS A 2 20.72 -12.16 -6.22
C LYS A 2 21.02 -11.24 -5.03
N LYS A 3 20.01 -10.53 -4.50
CA LYS A 3 20.15 -9.69 -3.31
C LYS A 3 18.98 -9.88 -2.35
N LYS A 4 19.26 -9.92 -1.04
CA LYS A 4 18.24 -9.82 0.01
C LYS A 4 17.51 -8.49 -0.11
N SER A 5 16.22 -8.52 0.15
CA SER A 5 15.32 -7.38 0.06
C SER A 5 14.18 -7.59 1.07
N ILE A 6 13.29 -6.61 1.14
CA ILE A 6 12.06 -6.68 1.89
C ILE A 6 10.90 -6.26 1.00
N ARG A 7 9.76 -6.93 1.14
CA ARG A 7 8.51 -6.58 0.50
C ARG A 7 7.53 -6.08 1.55
N ALA A 8 6.82 -5.03 1.22
CA ALA A 8 5.71 -4.50 1.98
C ALA A 8 4.40 -4.85 1.27
N ILE A 9 3.42 -5.32 2.03
CA ILE A 9 2.05 -5.57 1.56
C ILE A 9 1.13 -4.64 2.36
N ILE A 10 0.41 -3.78 1.65
CA ILE A 10 -0.54 -2.84 2.25
C ILE A 10 -1.92 -3.18 1.73
N VAL A 11 -2.91 -3.33 2.62
CA VAL A 11 -4.32 -3.49 2.24
C VAL A 11 -5.12 -2.35 2.84
N ILE A 12 -5.85 -1.64 1.98
CA ILE A 12 -6.61 -0.44 2.38
C ILE A 12 -7.98 -0.40 1.70
N GLY A 13 -9.00 0.03 2.45
CA GLY A 13 -10.31 0.38 1.90
C GLY A 13 -10.28 1.70 1.14
N VAL A 14 -11.19 1.87 0.19
CA VAL A 14 -11.24 3.08 -0.67
C VAL A 14 -12.49 3.95 -0.43
N ASN A 15 -13.50 3.37 0.18
CA ASN A 15 -14.73 4.03 0.59
C ASN A 15 -14.59 4.50 2.04
N ALA A 16 -14.91 5.76 2.33
CA ALA A 16 -14.75 6.29 3.68
C ALA A 16 -15.72 5.59 4.66
N GLY A 17 -15.18 5.13 5.79
CA GLY A 17 -15.91 4.32 6.77
C GLY A 17 -16.09 2.85 6.37
N TYR A 18 -16.70 2.06 7.25
CA TYR A 18 -16.89 0.62 7.05
C TYR A 18 -18.09 0.28 6.18
N GLY A 19 -17.96 -0.77 5.37
CA GLY A 19 -19.07 -1.51 4.78
C GLY A 19 -19.71 -0.90 3.54
N LYS A 20 -19.02 0.03 2.87
CA LYS A 20 -19.53 0.74 1.70
C LYS A 20 -18.73 0.41 0.45
N ASN A 21 -19.43 0.22 -0.68
CA ASN A 21 -18.87 0.03 -2.01
C ASN A 21 -19.47 1.07 -2.98
N GLU A 22 -19.19 2.35 -2.73
CA GLU A 22 -19.76 3.48 -3.51
C GLU A 22 -18.80 3.97 -4.61
N GLU A 23 -17.49 3.79 -4.41
CA GLU A 23 -16.46 4.18 -5.37
C GLU A 23 -16.50 3.32 -6.63
N THR A 24 -16.63 3.99 -7.78
CA THR A 24 -16.77 3.32 -9.08
C THR A 24 -15.46 2.82 -9.67
N ASP A 25 -14.33 3.46 -9.30
CA ASP A 25 -12.99 2.98 -9.66
C ASP A 25 -12.03 3.02 -8.45
N PRO A 26 -12.16 2.06 -7.52
CA PRO A 26 -11.36 2.03 -6.30
C PRO A 26 -9.85 1.99 -6.58
N LEU A 27 -9.45 1.25 -7.63
CA LEU A 27 -8.05 1.12 -8.00
C LEU A 27 -7.48 2.46 -8.46
N GLN A 28 -8.14 3.13 -9.40
CA GLN A 28 -7.66 4.40 -9.94
C GLN A 28 -7.53 5.47 -8.86
N LYS A 29 -8.52 5.58 -7.97
CA LYS A 29 -8.47 6.51 -6.85
C LYS A 29 -7.30 6.23 -5.91
N ALA A 30 -7.10 4.97 -5.53
CA ALA A 30 -6.03 4.59 -4.61
C ALA A 30 -4.64 4.82 -5.22
N VAL A 31 -4.43 4.52 -6.51
CA VAL A 31 -3.11 4.71 -7.16
C VAL A 31 -2.77 6.19 -7.35
N LEU A 32 -3.74 7.05 -7.65
CA LEU A 32 -3.52 8.49 -7.73
C LEU A 32 -3.15 9.08 -6.36
N ALA A 33 -3.83 8.62 -5.30
CA ALA A 33 -3.49 8.99 -3.93
C ALA A 33 -2.08 8.53 -3.55
N TRP A 34 -1.74 7.27 -3.85
CA TRP A 34 -0.39 6.72 -3.60
C TRP A 34 0.68 7.54 -4.31
N GLN A 35 0.52 7.80 -5.61
CA GLN A 35 1.50 8.54 -6.42
C GLN A 35 1.76 9.92 -5.83
N LYS A 36 0.68 10.67 -5.54
CA LYS A 36 0.79 12.00 -4.92
C LYS A 36 1.58 11.96 -3.60
N ILE A 37 1.25 11.01 -2.72
CA ILE A 37 1.90 10.88 -1.41
C ILE A 37 3.37 10.47 -1.56
N ALA A 38 3.68 9.56 -2.48
CA ALA A 38 5.04 9.12 -2.74
C ALA A 38 5.91 10.26 -3.29
N ASP A 39 5.35 11.11 -4.16
CA ASP A 39 6.04 12.29 -4.69
C ASP A 39 6.34 13.32 -3.58
N GLU A 40 5.35 13.62 -2.73
CA GLU A 40 5.52 14.50 -1.56
C GLU A 40 6.60 13.96 -0.60
N LEU A 41 6.55 12.66 -0.29
CA LEU A 41 7.52 12.03 0.59
C LEU A 41 8.93 12.04 -0.01
N TYR A 42 9.04 11.83 -1.32
CA TYR A 42 10.33 11.87 -2.00
C TYR A 42 10.97 13.26 -1.92
N ALA A 43 10.19 14.33 -2.10
CA ALA A 43 10.68 15.69 -1.95
C ALA A 43 11.20 15.99 -0.53
N GLU A 44 10.61 15.37 0.50
CA GLU A 44 11.00 15.58 1.91
C GLU A 44 12.13 14.65 2.38
N LYS A 45 12.14 13.40 1.91
CA LYS A 45 12.94 12.31 2.48
C LYS A 45 13.92 11.70 1.51
N ASP A 46 13.91 12.07 0.23
CA ASP A 46 14.73 11.48 -0.84
C ASP A 46 14.64 9.94 -0.87
N VAL A 47 13.45 9.40 -0.57
CA VAL A 47 13.13 7.97 -0.71
C VAL A 47 11.80 7.84 -1.43
N TYR A 48 11.86 7.31 -2.65
CA TYR A 48 10.66 7.04 -3.43
C TYR A 48 10.16 5.62 -3.17
N VAL A 49 8.89 5.48 -2.79
CA VAL A 49 8.25 4.19 -2.54
C VAL A 49 7.38 3.80 -3.74
N SER A 50 7.99 3.10 -4.69
CA SER A 50 7.26 2.49 -5.81
C SER A 50 6.42 1.30 -5.34
N ALA A 51 5.22 1.13 -5.87
CA ALA A 51 4.35 0.00 -5.57
C ALA A 51 3.59 -0.49 -6.82
N ILE A 52 3.23 -1.77 -6.81
CA ILE A 52 2.25 -2.36 -7.72
C ILE A 52 0.93 -2.47 -6.98
N ALA A 53 -0.17 -2.08 -7.61
CA ALA A 53 -1.50 -2.08 -7.02
C ALA A 53 -2.42 -3.12 -7.69
N HIS A 54 -3.21 -3.81 -6.88
CA HIS A 54 -4.20 -4.80 -7.31
C HIS A 54 -5.57 -4.51 -6.70
N LYS A 55 -6.63 -4.75 -7.46
CA LYS A 55 -7.99 -4.81 -6.89
C LYS A 55 -8.07 -5.98 -5.93
N SER A 56 -8.66 -5.77 -4.76
CA SER A 56 -8.87 -6.81 -3.76
C SER A 56 -10.20 -6.61 -3.04
N LYS A 57 -10.55 -7.59 -2.20
CA LYS A 57 -11.74 -7.57 -1.35
C LYS A 57 -11.36 -7.95 0.07
N ALA A 58 -11.85 -7.20 1.05
CA ALA A 58 -11.87 -7.64 2.44
C ALA A 58 -13.18 -8.38 2.71
N VAL A 59 -13.07 -9.64 3.16
CA VAL A 59 -14.22 -10.48 3.48
C VAL A 59 -14.18 -10.80 4.96
N TYR A 60 -15.16 -10.29 5.70
CA TYR A 60 -15.32 -10.52 7.13
C TYR A 60 -16.80 -10.79 7.45
N ARG A 61 -17.13 -11.02 8.72
CA ARG A 61 -18.50 -11.43 9.09
C ARG A 61 -19.50 -10.34 8.74
N SER A 62 -20.62 -10.71 8.13
CA SER A 62 -21.71 -9.77 7.81
C SER A 62 -22.28 -9.07 9.05
N GLU A 63 -22.30 -9.75 10.20
CA GLU A 63 -22.69 -9.17 11.51
C GLU A 63 -21.80 -8.00 11.96
N TRP A 64 -20.60 -7.87 11.41
CA TRP A 64 -19.69 -6.73 11.66
C TRP A 64 -19.85 -5.61 10.62
N GLY A 65 -20.85 -5.71 9.75
CA GLY A 65 -21.12 -4.74 8.68
C GLY A 65 -20.40 -5.04 7.36
N CYS A 66 -19.92 -6.26 7.13
CA CYS A 66 -19.35 -6.63 5.83
C CYS A 66 -20.47 -6.62 4.76
N PRO A 67 -20.30 -5.90 3.65
CA PRO A 67 -21.29 -5.91 2.58
C PRO A 67 -21.27 -7.27 1.89
N GLU A 68 -22.37 -7.60 1.23
CA GLU A 68 -22.47 -8.82 0.42
C GLU A 68 -21.35 -8.82 -0.65
N GLY A 69 -20.60 -9.92 -0.73
CA GLY A 69 -19.45 -10.03 -1.65
C GLY A 69 -18.16 -9.35 -1.17
N GLY A 70 -18.15 -8.73 0.01
CA GLY A 70 -16.96 -8.13 0.61
C GLY A 70 -16.76 -6.64 0.28
N GLU A 71 -16.01 -5.97 1.15
CA GLU A 71 -15.65 -4.56 1.02
C GLU A 71 -14.57 -4.36 -0.05
N ASP A 72 -14.72 -3.33 -0.89
CA ASP A 72 -13.74 -2.95 -1.90
C ASP A 72 -12.45 -2.42 -1.25
N THR A 73 -11.35 -3.14 -1.52
CA THR A 73 -10.02 -2.77 -1.08
C THR A 73 -9.04 -2.72 -2.25
N VAL A 74 -7.90 -2.08 -2.01
CA VAL A 74 -6.74 -2.13 -2.90
C VAL A 74 -5.55 -2.66 -2.13
N THR A 75 -4.86 -3.62 -2.74
CA THR A 75 -3.63 -4.17 -2.21
C THR A 75 -2.44 -3.57 -2.95
N PHE A 76 -1.57 -2.89 -2.22
CA PHE A 76 -0.29 -2.42 -2.73
C PHE A 76 0.82 -3.37 -2.31
N THR A 77 1.71 -3.68 -3.25
CA THR A 77 2.95 -4.39 -2.98
C THR A 77 4.13 -3.52 -3.37
N ALA A 78 5.02 -3.24 -2.43
CA ALA A 78 6.23 -2.45 -2.65
C ALA A 78 7.44 -3.30 -2.28
N SER A 79 8.56 -3.17 -2.99
CA SER A 79 9.79 -3.88 -2.64
C SER A 79 10.96 -2.92 -2.59
N SER A 80 11.78 -3.04 -1.55
CA SER A 80 13.00 -2.26 -1.45
C SER A 80 14.01 -2.76 -2.47
N ASN A 81 14.28 -2.00 -3.52
CA ASN A 81 15.32 -2.34 -4.47
C ASN A 81 16.70 -2.02 -3.87
N PRO A 82 17.55 -3.01 -3.53
CA PRO A 82 18.83 -2.76 -2.87
C PRO A 82 19.85 -2.00 -3.72
N LYS A 83 19.58 -1.80 -5.02
CA LYS A 83 20.40 -0.96 -5.90
C LYS A 83 20.15 0.53 -5.64
N TYR A 84 18.93 0.89 -5.26
CA TYR A 84 18.50 2.28 -5.05
C TYR A 84 18.29 2.62 -3.57
N ASN A 85 17.94 1.62 -2.76
CA ASN A 85 17.68 1.74 -1.33
C ASN A 85 18.52 0.71 -0.56
N SER A 86 19.74 1.09 -0.16
CA SER A 86 20.60 0.22 0.65
C SER A 86 20.22 0.21 2.14
N ASP A 87 19.50 1.24 2.59
CA ASP A 87 19.02 1.37 3.96
C ASP A 87 17.57 0.87 4.06
N ILE A 88 17.41 -0.35 4.58
CA ILE A 88 16.12 -1.04 4.70
C ILE A 88 15.22 -0.36 5.74
N ASP A 89 15.79 0.13 6.84
CA ASP A 89 14.99 0.71 7.92
C ASP A 89 14.46 2.08 7.50
N ARG A 90 15.28 2.91 6.84
CA ARG A 90 14.82 4.15 6.21
C ARG A 90 13.74 3.90 5.16
N TRP A 91 13.84 2.82 4.38
CA TRP A 91 12.79 2.45 3.42
C TRP A 91 11.49 2.00 4.11
N LYS A 92 11.56 1.21 5.20
CA LYS A 92 10.39 0.82 5.99
C LYS A 92 9.69 2.03 6.58
N GLU A 93 10.44 2.98 7.14
CA GLU A 93 9.89 4.24 7.66
C GLU A 93 9.16 5.02 6.57
N ALA A 94 9.72 5.08 5.36
CA ALA A 94 9.08 5.71 4.21
C ALA A 94 7.76 4.99 3.84
N VAL A 95 7.75 3.67 3.76
CA VAL A 95 6.53 2.88 3.51
C VAL A 95 5.47 3.12 4.59
N MET A 96 5.86 3.15 5.86
CA MET A 96 4.96 3.45 6.97
C MET A 96 4.38 4.87 6.86
N ALA A 97 5.18 5.85 6.44
CA ALA A 97 4.72 7.22 6.21
C ALA A 97 3.71 7.31 5.05
N VAL A 98 4.00 6.66 3.91
CA VAL A 98 3.05 6.58 2.79
C VAL A 98 1.74 5.93 3.25
N THR A 99 1.81 4.80 3.95
CA THR A 99 0.64 4.05 4.41
C THR A 99 -0.24 4.89 5.35
N LYS A 100 0.36 5.62 6.30
CA LYS A 100 -0.36 6.50 7.23
C LYS A 100 -1.06 7.65 6.49
N LYS A 101 -0.34 8.34 5.59
CA LYS A 101 -0.92 9.41 4.77
C LYS A 101 -2.03 8.89 3.85
N LEU A 102 -1.90 7.68 3.33
CA LEU A 102 -2.91 7.07 2.45
C LEU A 102 -4.20 6.76 3.22
N LYS A 103 -4.07 6.20 4.43
CA LYS A 103 -5.18 5.99 5.37
C LYS A 103 -5.93 7.29 5.64
N GLU A 104 -5.20 8.36 5.95
CA GLU A 104 -5.79 9.69 6.19
C GLU A 104 -6.50 10.24 4.95
N MET A 105 -5.84 10.19 3.79
CA MET A 105 -6.36 10.71 2.52
C MET A 105 -7.62 9.97 2.05
N LEU A 106 -7.70 8.66 2.29
CA LEU A 106 -8.86 7.83 1.93
C LEU A 106 -9.92 7.77 3.03
N GLY A 107 -9.73 8.48 4.16
CA GLY A 107 -10.69 8.54 5.25
C GLY A 107 -10.92 7.20 5.94
N GLN A 108 -9.87 6.39 6.09
CA GLN A 108 -9.93 5.05 6.66
C GLN A 108 -9.62 5.05 8.16
N ASP A 109 -10.37 4.27 8.94
CA ASP A 109 -10.11 4.09 10.37
C ASP A 109 -8.94 3.15 10.61
N THR A 110 -8.80 2.12 9.77
CA THR A 110 -7.74 1.11 9.85
C THR A 110 -7.09 0.87 8.49
N VAL A 111 -5.85 0.41 8.51
CA VAL A 111 -5.07 -0.02 7.34
C VAL A 111 -4.11 -1.10 7.82
N THR A 112 -3.86 -2.14 7.02
CA THR A 112 -2.83 -3.14 7.34
C THR A 112 -1.58 -2.90 6.51
N LEU A 113 -0.43 -3.10 7.15
CA LEU A 113 0.88 -3.08 6.52
C LEU A 113 1.68 -4.24 7.10
N GLU A 114 2.10 -5.14 6.23
CA GLU A 114 2.93 -6.28 6.55
C GLU A 114 4.27 -6.16 5.84
N PHE A 115 5.33 -6.67 6.47
CA PHE A 115 6.65 -6.77 5.88
C PHE A 115 7.10 -8.22 5.84
N GLU A 116 7.69 -8.64 4.73
CA GLU A 116 8.24 -9.98 4.56
C GLU A 116 9.63 -9.91 3.92
N GLU A 117 10.53 -10.78 4.39
CA GLU A 117 11.84 -10.95 3.77
C GLU A 117 11.69 -11.55 2.37
N THR A 118 12.43 -11.02 1.41
CA THR A 118 12.39 -11.51 0.03
C THR A 118 13.75 -11.39 -0.63
N GLU A 119 13.85 -11.88 -1.86
CA GLU A 119 15.06 -11.81 -2.66
C GLU A 119 14.71 -11.28 -4.05
N ILE A 120 15.48 -10.31 -4.52
CA ILE A 120 15.34 -9.77 -5.88
C ILE A 120 16.45 -10.37 -6.74
N LEU A 121 16.02 -10.95 -7.87
CA LEU A 121 16.91 -11.44 -8.93
C LEU A 121 16.86 -10.46 -10.09
N PHE A 122 18.03 -9.95 -10.46
CA PHE A 122 18.21 -9.20 -11.70
C PHE A 122 18.70 -10.14 -12.79
N PHE A 123 17.94 -10.20 -13.89
CA PHE A 123 18.27 -10.88 -15.14
C PHE A 123 18.57 -9.77 -16.16
N ASP A 124 19.82 -9.73 -16.62
CA ASP A 124 20.30 -8.79 -17.63
C ASP A 124 20.28 -9.46 -19.02
#